data_AF-A0A7G2IXL2-F1
#
_entry.id   AF-A0A7G2IXL2-F1
#
_cell.length_a   1.000
_cell.length_b   1.000
_cell.length_c   1.000
_cell.angle_alpha   90.00
_cell.angle_beta   90.00
_cell.angle_gamma   90.00
#
_symmetry.space_group_name_H-M   'P 1'
#
loop_
_entity.id
_entity.type
_entity.pdbx_description
1 polymer ?
#
loop_
_entity_poly.entity_id
_entity_poly.type
_entity_poly.pdbx_seq_one_letter_code
_entity_poly.pdbx_strand_id
1 'polypeptide(L)' 'MAVFVAQQKVDSSGFLTEPVSADGKLLIQAKDGTLYSITR' A
#
# COMPACT_ATOMS: atom_id res chain seq x y z
N MET A 1 -12.95 -22.57 -2.32
CA MET A 1 -12.24 -21.79 -1.29
C MET A 1 -10.99 -21.21 -1.96
N ALA A 2 -11.05 -19.97 -2.44
CA ALA A 2 -9.92 -19.36 -3.14
C ALA A 2 -9.06 -18.60 -2.12
N VAL A 3 -7.77 -18.93 -2.03
CA VAL A 3 -6.81 -18.14 -1.27
C VAL A 3 -6.31 -17.04 -2.19
N PHE A 4 -6.59 -15.79 -1.84
CA PHE A 4 -5.98 -14.63 -2.50
C PHE A 4 -4.58 -14.46 -1.91
N VAL A 5 -3.54 -14.88 -2.64
CA VAL A 5 -2.15 -14.55 -2.28
C VAL A 5 -1.66 -13.49 -3.23
N ALA A 6 -1.79 -12.23 -2.82
CA ALA A 6 -1.10 -11.11 -3.46
C ALA A 6 0.02 -10.67 -2.51
N GLN A 7 1.25 -11.13 -2.73
CA GLN A 7 2.41 -10.57 -2.05
C GLN A 7 3.18 -9.68 -3.04
N GLN A 8 2.65 -8.50 -3.30
CA GLN A 8 3.46 -7.41 -3.85
C GLN A 8 4.18 -6.78 -2.65
N LYS A 9 5.48 -7.08 -2.50
CA LYS A 9 6.32 -6.45 -1.47
C LYS A 9 6.60 -5.01 -1.92
N VAL A 10 5.65 -4.13 -1.69
CA VAL A 10 5.70 -2.72 -2.14
C VAL A 10 6.81 -1.96 -1.42
N ASP A 11 7.01 -2.24 -0.13
CA ASP A 11 8.11 -1.67 0.63
C ASP A 11 8.65 -2.63 1.71
N SER A 12 9.94 -2.53 1.99
CA SER A 12 10.63 -3.41 2.95
C SER A 12 10.62 -2.90 4.39
N SER A 13 10.45 -1.60 4.60
CA SER A 13 10.25 -1.02 5.93
C SER A 13 8.83 -1.28 6.47
N GLY A 14 7.88 -1.52 5.55
CA GLY A 14 6.48 -1.76 5.85
C GLY A 14 5.68 -0.48 6.10
N PHE A 15 4.36 -0.61 6.19
CA PHE A 15 3.47 0.54 6.38
C PHE A 15 3.18 0.79 7.86
N LEU A 16 2.96 2.06 8.20
CA LEU A 16 2.66 2.51 9.57
C LEU A 16 1.30 3.22 9.67
N THR A 17 0.81 3.75 8.55
CA THR A 17 -0.38 4.59 8.51
C THR A 17 -1.56 3.82 7.93
N GLU A 18 -2.77 4.21 8.34
CA GLU A 18 -3.97 3.83 7.61
C GLU A 18 -3.91 4.41 6.19
N PRO A 19 -4.27 3.63 5.15
CA PRO A 19 -4.28 4.15 3.80
C PRO A 19 -5.43 5.14 3.58
N VAL A 20 -5.18 6.15 2.74
CA VAL A 20 -6.22 7.09 2.29
C VAL A 20 -6.68 6.69 0.89
N SER A 21 -7.99 6.48 0.72
CA SER A 21 -8.60 6.27 -0.59
C SER A 21 -9.17 7.59 -1.11
N ALA A 22 -8.66 8.06 -2.24
CA ALA A 22 -9.11 9.31 -2.86
C ALA A 22 -8.84 9.28 -4.37
N ASP A 23 -9.78 9.83 -5.15
CA ASP A 23 -9.61 10.02 -6.60
C ASP A 23 -9.14 8.76 -7.36
N GLY A 24 -9.71 7.60 -7.02
CA GLY A 24 -9.35 6.32 -7.64
C GLY A 24 -7.95 5.79 -7.31
N LYS A 25 -7.25 6.42 -6.36
CA LYS A 25 -5.92 6.05 -5.88
C LYS A 25 -5.99 5.58 -4.43
N LEU A 26 -5.07 4.68 -4.08
CA LEU A 26 -4.75 4.34 -2.70
C LEU A 26 -3.41 4.99 -2.32
N LEU A 27 -3.44 5.90 -1.35
CA LEU A 27 -2.25 6.57 -0.82
C LEU A 27 -1.84 5.91 0.49
N ILE A 28 -0.57 5.58 0.65
CA ILE A 28 -0.05 4.99 1.90
C ILE A 28 1.42 5.35 2.11
N GLN A 29 1.77 5.64 3.37
CA GLN A 29 3.15 5.96 3.75
C GLN A 29 3.85 4.75 4.37
N ALA A 30 5.09 4.51 3.93
CA ALA A 30 6.00 3.54 4.54
C ALA A 30 6.73 4.14 5.75
N LYS A 31 7.30 3.28 6.60
CA LYS A 31 8.00 3.69 7.83
C LYS A 31 9.25 4.53 7.56
N ASP A 32 9.85 4.38 6.39
CA ASP A 32 11.00 5.18 5.95
C ASP A 32 10.62 6.59 5.44
N GLY A 33 9.32 6.90 5.39
CA GLY A 33 8.79 8.18 4.95
C GLY A 33 8.35 8.20 3.48
N THR A 34 8.61 7.15 2.70
CA THR A 34 8.21 7.04 1.30
C THR A 34 6.68 7.04 1.19
N LEU A 35 6.13 7.88 0.30
CA LEU A 35 4.70 7.93 0.00
C LEU A 35 4.40 7.21 -1.31
N TYR A 36 3.53 6.21 -1.25
CA TYR A 36 3.07 5.47 -2.43
C TYR A 36 1.70 5.96 -2.90
N SER A 37 1.52 5.99 -4.21
CA SER A 37 0.23 6.15 -4.88
C SER A 37 -0.03 4.93 -5.75
N ILE A 38 -0.95 4.06 -5.32
CA ILE A 38 -1.27 2.82 -6.03
C ILE A 38 -2.53 3.04 -6.87
N THR A 39 -2.43 2.67 -8.15
CA THR A 39 -3.55 2.57 -9.09
C THR A 39 -3.75 1.11 -9.51
N ARG A 40 -4.88 0.80 -10.15
CA ARG A 40 -5.10 -0.53 -10.76
C ARG A 40 -4.18 -0.76 -11.96
#